data_AF-A0A7U6QP03-F1
#
_entry.id   AF-A0A7U6QP03-F1
#
_cell.length_a   1.000
_cell.length_b   1.000
_cell.length_c   1.000
_cell.angle_alpha   90.00
_cell.angle_beta   90.00
_cell.angle_gamma   90.00
#
_symmetry.space_group_name_H-M   'P 1'
#
loop_
_entity.id
_entity.type
_entity.pdbx_description
1 polymer ?
#
loop_
_entity_poly.entity_id
_entity_poly.type
_entity_poly.pdbx_seq_one_letter_code
_entity_poly.pdbx_strand_id
1 'polypeptide(L)'
;MQNDTQPLNDMLISKSLSAADYVPTLDAMLSRTLERIDLKKQQGLRTPDELWIVDHNDVYTLGQAGKEEHILQRTDTPIIKTDRGGQVTWHGHGQLVLYWLFDLNSLGWSVRHLVSPC
;
A
#
# COMPACT_ATOMS: atom_id res chain seq x y z
N MET A 1 8.82 -15.12 6.74
CA MET A 1 8.70 -13.94 7.63
C MET A 1 7.40 -14.09 8.41
N GLN A 2 7.46 -14.01 9.74
CA GLN A 2 6.27 -14.04 10.58
C GLN A 2 5.59 -12.66 10.51
N ASN A 3 4.35 -12.62 10.01
CA ASN A 3 3.56 -11.41 9.87
C ASN A 3 2.78 -11.19 11.17
N ASP A 4 3.32 -10.39 12.08
CA ASP A 4 2.62 -10.07 13.31
C ASP A 4 1.55 -9.01 13.03
N THR A 5 0.30 -9.47 13.04
CA THR A 5 -0.89 -8.62 12.90
C THR A 5 -1.38 -8.30 14.30
N GLN A 6 -1.49 -7.02 14.66
CA GLN A 6 -1.93 -6.58 15.98
C GLN A 6 -3.07 -5.56 15.82
N PRO A 7 -4.19 -5.69 16.54
CA PRO A 7 -5.24 -4.68 16.50
C PRO A 7 -4.80 -3.41 17.24
N LEU A 8 -4.95 -2.23 16.60
CA LEU A 8 -4.78 -0.93 17.25
C LEU A 8 -6.08 -0.50 17.98
N ASN A 9 -7.23 -1.00 17.52
CA ASN A 9 -8.56 -1.02 18.17
C ASN A 9 -9.48 -1.96 17.34
N ASP A 10 -10.69 -2.30 17.77
CA ASP A 10 -11.63 -3.15 16.98
C ASP A 10 -11.94 -2.60 15.57
N MET A 11 -11.61 -1.33 15.31
CA MET A 11 -11.84 -0.64 14.06
C MET A 11 -10.64 -0.64 13.08
N LEU A 12 -9.41 -0.84 13.57
CA LEU A 12 -8.17 -0.72 12.79
C LEU A 12 -7.16 -1.82 13.17
N ILE A 13 -6.73 -2.57 12.18
CA ILE A 13 -5.69 -3.60 12.30
C ILE A 13 -4.37 -3.03 11.76
N SER A 14 -3.27 -3.20 12.49
CA SER A 14 -1.93 -2.91 11.96
C SER A 14 -1.19 -4.17 11.57
N LYS A 15 -0.37 -4.05 10.53
CA LYS A 15 0.54 -5.09 10.07
C LYS A 15 1.90 -4.48 9.79
N SER A 16 2.95 -5.07 10.34
CA SER A 16 4.32 -4.59 10.13
C SER A 16 5.09 -5.58 9.26
N LEU A 17 5.80 -5.06 8.26
CA LEU A 17 6.65 -5.81 7.33
C LEU A 17 8.03 -5.16 7.28
N SER A 18 9.09 -5.92 7.52
CA SER A 18 10.47 -5.45 7.43
C SER A 18 11.18 -6.10 6.24
N ALA A 19 12.14 -5.39 5.64
CA ALA A 19 12.93 -5.87 4.49
C ALA A 19 12.04 -6.53 3.40
N ALA A 20 10.92 -5.89 3.09
CA ALA A 20 9.88 -6.47 2.25
C ALA A 20 10.10 -6.14 0.77
N ASP A 21 9.97 -7.15 -0.10
CA ASP A 21 9.96 -6.93 -1.53
C ASP A 21 8.65 -6.23 -1.96
N TYR A 22 8.77 -5.31 -2.91
CA TYR A 22 7.66 -4.47 -3.33
C TYR A 22 6.52 -5.26 -3.98
N VAL A 23 6.82 -6.14 -4.95
CA VAL A 23 5.79 -6.90 -5.69
C VAL A 23 5.00 -7.84 -4.76
N PRO A 24 5.64 -8.70 -3.93
CA PRO A 24 4.88 -9.54 -3.00
C PRO A 24 4.04 -8.75 -2.01
N THR A 25 4.51 -7.56 -1.60
CA THR A 25 3.73 -6.68 -0.72
C THR A 25 2.49 -6.14 -1.44
N LEU A 26 2.64 -5.69 -2.70
CA LEU A 26 1.53 -5.24 -3.54
C LEU A 26 0.49 -6.36 -3.75
N ASP A 27 0.94 -7.57 -4.10
CA ASP A 27 0.07 -8.72 -4.33
C ASP A 27 -0.69 -9.12 -3.05
N ALA A 28 -0.02 -9.04 -1.89
CA ALA A 28 -0.64 -9.32 -0.61
C ALA A 28 -1.71 -8.27 -0.24
N MET A 29 -1.45 -6.98 -0.50
CA MET A 29 -2.43 -5.91 -0.31
C MET A 29 -3.64 -6.07 -1.24
N LEU A 30 -3.41 -6.43 -2.51
CA LEU A 30 -4.47 -6.68 -3.48
C LEU A 30 -5.34 -7.87 -3.04
N SER A 31 -4.70 -9.00 -2.71
CA SER A 31 -5.38 -10.21 -2.24
C SER A 31 -6.25 -9.91 -1.01
N ARG A 32 -5.70 -9.14 -0.06
CA ARG A 32 -6.43 -8.74 1.13
C ARG A 32 -7.62 -7.83 0.82
N THR A 33 -7.44 -6.87 -0.09
CA THR A 33 -8.51 -5.97 -0.51
C THR A 33 -9.65 -6.72 -1.18
N LEU A 34 -9.33 -7.69 -2.06
CA LEU A 34 -10.33 -8.51 -2.74
C LEU A 34 -11.12 -9.39 -1.76
N GLU A 35 -10.43 -10.06 -0.82
CA GLU A 35 -11.08 -10.85 0.23
C GLU A 35 -12.09 -10.01 1.02
N ARG A 36 -11.70 -8.78 1.43
CA ARG A 36 -12.58 -7.87 2.16
C ARG A 36 -13.81 -7.46 1.34
N ILE A 37 -13.63 -7.21 0.04
CA ILE A 37 -14.73 -6.90 -0.88
C ILE A 37 -15.69 -8.09 -1.00
N ASP A 38 -15.17 -9.31 -1.11
CA ASP A 38 -15.99 -10.52 -1.25
C ASP A 38 -16.79 -10.82 0.02
N LEU A 39 -16.17 -10.71 1.20
CA LEU A 39 -16.86 -10.84 2.49
C LEU A 39 -18.01 -9.82 2.62
N LYS A 40 -17.76 -8.56 2.24
CA LYS A 40 -18.79 -7.52 2.26
C LYS A 40 -19.94 -7.81 1.29
N LYS A 41 -19.64 -8.29 0.08
CA LYS A 41 -20.65 -8.60 -0.94
C LYS A 41 -21.50 -9.83 -0.58
N GLN A 42 -20.87 -10.88 -0.06
CA GLN A 42 -21.55 -12.14 0.20
C GLN A 42 -22.29 -12.17 1.54
N GLN A 43 -21.73 -11.54 2.57
CA GLN A 43 -22.21 -11.67 3.95
C GLN A 43 -22.67 -10.34 4.56
N GLY A 44 -22.48 -9.21 3.85
CA GLY A 44 -22.74 -7.88 4.40
C GLY A 44 -21.79 -7.49 5.53
N LEU A 45 -20.71 -8.25 5.74
CA LEU A 45 -19.79 -8.05 6.85
C LEU A 45 -18.77 -6.96 6.51
N ARG A 46 -18.71 -5.90 7.33
CA ARG A 46 -17.61 -4.93 7.29
C ARG A 46 -16.42 -5.52 8.03
N THR A 47 -15.28 -5.60 7.36
CA THR A 47 -14.00 -5.91 8.03
C THR A 47 -13.37 -4.63 8.58
N PRO A 48 -12.55 -4.71 9.65
CA PRO A 48 -11.71 -3.60 10.07
C PRO A 48 -10.85 -3.07 8.93
N ASP A 49 -10.52 -1.78 9.00
CA ASP A 49 -9.55 -1.17 8.10
C ASP A 49 -8.13 -1.60 8.49
N GLU A 50 -7.17 -1.46 7.57
CA GLU A 50 -5.80 -1.90 7.83
C GLU A 50 -4.76 -0.81 7.57
N LEU A 51 -3.77 -0.72 8.45
CA LEU A 51 -2.55 0.07 8.29
C LEU A 51 -1.37 -0.88 8.15
N TRP A 52 -0.77 -0.90 6.96
CA TRP A 52 0.44 -1.68 6.72
C TRP A 52 1.65 -0.76 6.83
N ILE A 53 2.56 -1.11 7.74
CA ILE A 53 3.79 -0.39 8.04
C ILE A 53 4.93 -1.20 7.44
N VAL A 54 5.58 -0.67 6.42
CA VAL A 54 6.50 -1.42 5.58
C VAL A 54 7.85 -0.72 5.49
N ASP A 55 8.91 -1.49 5.69
CA ASP A 55 10.28 -1.15 5.32
C ASP A 55 10.67 -2.00 4.10
N HIS A 56 10.88 -1.35 2.96
CA HIS A 56 11.11 -2.03 1.68
C HIS A 56 12.60 -2.28 1.40
N ASN A 57 12.87 -3.36 0.67
CA ASN A 57 14.15 -3.50 -0.03
C ASN A 57 14.28 -2.41 -1.12
N ASP A 58 15.52 -2.14 -1.53
CA ASP A 58 15.86 -1.11 -2.52
C ASP A 58 15.06 -1.25 -3.83
N VAL A 59 14.27 -0.24 -4.19
CA VAL A 59 13.38 -0.28 -5.36
C VAL A 59 12.98 1.11 -5.84
N TYR A 60 12.93 1.28 -7.16
CA TYR A 60 12.25 2.40 -7.80
C TYR A 60 10.85 2.01 -8.25
N THR A 61 9.86 2.85 -7.97
CA THR A 61 8.50 2.66 -8.47
C THR A 61 8.10 3.80 -9.39
N LEU A 62 7.44 3.49 -10.51
CA LEU A 62 6.89 4.47 -11.44
C LEU A 62 5.37 4.45 -11.34
N GLY A 63 4.80 5.54 -10.84
CA GLY A 63 3.36 5.76 -10.89
C GLY A 63 2.86 6.06 -12.31
N GLN A 64 1.56 6.30 -12.44
CA GLN A 64 0.90 6.49 -13.74
C GLN A 64 1.43 7.68 -14.55
N ALA A 65 1.91 8.74 -13.88
CA ALA A 65 2.52 9.89 -14.54
C ALA A 65 4.05 9.74 -14.72
N GLY A 66 4.61 8.60 -14.28
CA GLY A 66 6.02 8.28 -14.40
C GLY A 66 6.37 7.80 -15.80
N LYS A 67 7.54 8.21 -16.28
CA LYS A 67 8.17 7.69 -17.48
C LYS A 67 9.57 7.21 -17.12
N GLU A 68 10.06 6.20 -17.83
CA GLU A 68 11.42 5.68 -17.61
C GLU A 68 12.50 6.74 -17.85
N GLU A 69 12.24 7.72 -18.71
CA GLU A 69 13.15 8.85 -18.99
C GLU A 69 13.40 9.77 -17.77
N HIS A 70 12.56 9.70 -16.73
CA HIS A 70 12.76 10.45 -15.49
C HIS A 70 13.76 9.78 -14.53
N ILE A 71 14.25 8.59 -14.86
CA ILE A 71 15.28 7.89 -14.08
C ILE A 71 16.64 8.41 -14.52
N LEU A 72 17.20 9.32 -13.73
CA LEU A 72 18.43 10.06 -14.06
C LEU A 72 19.67 9.16 -14.19
N GLN A 73 19.70 8.01 -13.50
CA GLN A 73 20.77 7.03 -13.58
C GLN A 73 20.20 5.62 -13.47
N ARG A 74 20.60 4.72 -14.38
CA ARG A 74 20.33 3.28 -14.24
C ARG A 74 21.30 2.71 -13.21
N THR A 75 20.76 2.31 -12.07
CA THR A 75 21.44 1.47 -11.08
C THR A 75 20.99 0.01 -11.27
N ASP A 76 21.57 -0.91 -10.50
CA ASP A 76 21.10 -2.30 -10.42
C ASP A 76 19.79 -2.44 -9.61
N THR A 77 19.25 -1.33 -9.10
CA THR A 77 18.02 -1.27 -8.32
C THR A 77 16.80 -1.61 -9.21
N PRO A 78 15.92 -2.54 -8.80
CA PRO A 78 14.76 -2.91 -9.57
C PRO A 78 13.81 -1.72 -9.78
N ILE A 79 13.25 -1.65 -10.99
CA ILE A 79 12.31 -0.63 -11.40
C ILE A 79 10.95 -1.28 -11.66
N ILE A 80 9.92 -0.85 -10.94
CA ILE A 80 8.58 -1.44 -10.99
C ILE A 80 7.57 -0.38 -11.42
N LYS A 81 6.81 -0.67 -12.48
CA LYS A 81 5.67 0.16 -12.86
C LYS A 81 4.45 -0.18 -12.01
N THR A 82 3.77 0.83 -11.51
CA THR A 82 2.63 0.68 -10.59
C THR A 82 1.49 1.61 -11.02
N ASP A 83 0.31 1.35 -10.47
CA ASP A 83 -0.91 2.10 -10.74
C ASP A 83 -1.11 3.29 -9.80
N ARG A 84 -0.18 3.56 -8.88
CA ARG A 84 -0.27 4.73 -7.99
C ARG A 84 -0.17 6.04 -8.76
N GLY A 85 -0.71 7.10 -8.19
CA GLY A 85 -0.51 8.46 -8.69
C GLY A 85 0.94 8.93 -8.57
N GLY A 86 1.27 10.01 -9.29
CA GLY A 86 2.59 10.63 -9.26
C GLY A 86 3.59 10.04 -10.25
N GLN A 87 4.83 10.54 -10.17
CA GLN A 87 5.93 10.18 -11.07
C GLN A 87 6.75 9.00 -10.47
N VAL A 88 8.08 9.08 -10.55
CA VAL A 88 9.00 8.13 -9.94
C VAL A 88 9.20 8.42 -8.45
N THR A 89 9.33 7.38 -7.63
CA THR A 89 9.85 7.49 -6.26
C THR A 89 10.74 6.31 -5.96
N TRP A 90 11.59 6.47 -4.95
CA TRP A 90 12.47 5.44 -4.44
C TRP A 90 11.99 4.97 -3.06
N HIS A 91 12.15 3.67 -2.80
CA HIS A 91 11.96 3.05 -1.49
C HIS A 91 13.16 2.17 -1.17
N GLY A 92 13.50 2.08 0.11
CA GLY A 92 14.62 1.28 0.58
C GLY A 92 14.74 1.31 2.10
N HIS A 93 15.75 0.59 2.61
CA HIS A 93 15.94 0.40 4.05
C HIS A 93 16.00 1.71 4.82
N GLY A 94 15.26 1.78 5.92
CA GLY A 94 15.18 2.95 6.80
C GLY A 94 14.17 4.00 6.34
N GLN A 95 13.51 3.79 5.20
CA GLN A 95 12.33 4.56 4.81
C GLN A 95 11.06 3.84 5.28
N LEU A 96 10.32 4.48 6.19
CA LEU A 96 9.03 3.96 6.62
C LEU A 96 7.95 4.27 5.57
N VAL A 97 7.33 3.23 5.02
CA VAL A 97 6.23 3.34 4.06
C VAL A 97 4.93 2.88 4.71
N LEU A 98 3.87 3.67 4.57
CA LEU A 98 2.57 3.38 5.15
C LEU A 98 1.54 3.16 4.03
N TYR A 99 0.89 2.00 4.04
CA TYR A 99 -0.24 1.71 3.15
C TYR A 99 -1.53 1.63 3.96
N TRP A 100 -2.45 2.54 3.66
CA TRP A 100 -3.79 2.59 4.24
C TRP A 100 -4.76 1.83 3.34
N LEU A 101 -5.30 0.72 3.84
CA LEU A 101 -6.32 -0.06 3.16
C LEU A 101 -7.67 0.31 3.77
N PHE A 102 -8.26 1.40 3.28
CA PHE A 102 -9.54 1.93 3.76
C PHE A 102 -10.71 1.57 2.86
N ASP A 103 -11.82 1.17 3.46
CA ASP A 103 -13.12 1.14 2.79
C ASP A 103 -13.79 2.53 2.83
N LEU A 104 -13.44 3.37 1.84
CA LEU A 104 -13.94 4.74 1.75
C LEU A 104 -15.46 4.84 1.66
N ASN A 105 -16.12 3.85 1.03
CA ASN A 105 -17.58 3.83 0.93
C ASN A 105 -18.22 3.66 2.30
N SER A 106 -17.67 2.79 3.14
CA SER A 106 -18.14 2.62 4.53
C SER A 106 -17.89 3.85 5.40
N LEU A 107 -16.88 4.65 5.07
CA LEU A 107 -16.59 5.91 5.75
C LEU A 107 -17.38 7.10 5.20
N GLY A 108 -18.08 6.95 4.06
CA GLY A 108 -18.71 8.06 3.35
C GLY A 108 -17.70 9.05 2.78
N TRP A 109 -16.45 8.64 2.59
CA TRP A 109 -15.36 9.49 2.13
C TRP A 109 -15.14 9.33 0.63
N SER A 110 -14.74 10.42 -0.01
CA SER A 110 -14.10 10.41 -1.34
C SER A 110 -12.58 10.52 -1.22
N VAL A 111 -11.85 10.15 -2.26
CA VAL A 111 -10.38 10.28 -2.32
C VAL A 111 -9.91 11.70 -1.96
N ARG A 112 -10.68 12.75 -2.30
CA ARG A 112 -10.31 14.15 -1.98
C ARG A 112 -10.22 14.40 -0.48
N HIS A 113 -11.05 13.75 0.33
CA HIS A 113 -10.98 13.89 1.79
C HIS A 113 -9.63 13.42 2.36
N LEU A 114 -8.89 12.57 1.63
CA LEU A 114 -7.59 12.05 2.06
C LEU A 114 -6.40 12.88 1.55
N VAL A 115 -6.53 13.56 0.42
CA VAL A 115 -5.39 14.18 -0.29
C VAL A 115 -5.48 15.69 -0.44
N SER A 116 -6.61 16.30 -0.06
CA SER A 116 -6.74 17.75 -0.06
C SER A 116 -5.88 18.36 1.06
N PRO A 117 -5.10 19.42 0.77
CA PRO A 117 -4.45 20.21 1.81
C PRO A 117 -5.52 20.79 2.75
N CYS A 118 -5.17 20.92 4.02
CA CYS A 118 -5.96 21.64 5.01
C CYS A 118 -6.06 23.15 4.71
#